data_AF-A0A1H9MJE0-F1
#
_entry.id   AF-A0A1H9MJE0-F1
#
_cell.length_a   1.000
_cell.length_b   1.000
_cell.length_c   1.000
_cell.angle_alpha   90.00
_cell.angle_beta   90.00
_cell.angle_gamma   90.00
#
_symmetry.space_group_name_H-M   'P 1'
#
loop_
_entity.id
_entity.type
_entity.pdbx_description
1 polymer ?
#
loop_
_entity_poly.entity_id
_entity_poly.type
_entity_poly.pdbx_seq_one_letter_code
_entity_poly.pdbx_strand_id
1 'polypeptide(L)'
;MQLEQPSQRTATWSGTVPSAVDVRVIGVVVVTAALAASINVPYGGLPMAAAAFVLLAGGGIACHLLGERKLRGITDELVERWNAAGGEIDAVTRSSSGMRTEWRVHTPEGEIVIGGLALVPIARLAVEWRGIGDAMPADEAAADIDHLAESLYREIFEFESAT
;
A
#
# COMPACT_ATOMS: atom_id res chain seq x y z
N MET A 1 4.39 -1.25 45.73
CA MET A 1 3.96 -1.98 44.53
C MET A 1 4.38 -1.17 43.33
N GLN A 2 5.28 -1.71 42.53
CA GLN A 2 5.96 -1.05 41.43
C GLN A 2 5.04 -1.17 40.21
N LEU A 3 4.60 -0.03 39.66
CA LEU A 3 3.76 -0.01 38.47
C LEU A 3 4.61 -0.51 37.29
N GLU A 4 4.27 -1.68 36.78
CA GLU A 4 4.75 -2.19 35.51
C GLU A 4 4.29 -1.21 34.41
N GLN A 5 5.23 -0.40 33.92
CA GLN A 5 5.01 0.41 32.74
C GLN A 5 4.84 -0.54 31.55
N PRO A 6 3.70 -0.49 30.82
CA PRO A 6 3.60 -1.24 29.58
C PRO A 6 4.69 -0.72 28.66
N SER A 7 5.49 -1.66 28.17
CA SER A 7 6.68 -1.40 27.36
C SER A 7 6.30 -0.49 26.20
N GLN A 8 6.76 0.75 26.28
CA GLN A 8 6.72 1.76 25.23
C GLN A 8 7.60 1.25 24.09
N ARG A 9 7.06 0.33 23.29
CA ARG A 9 7.65 -0.11 22.03
C ARG A 9 7.35 1.01 21.04
N THR A 10 8.13 2.08 21.11
CA THR A 10 8.45 2.84 19.92
C THR A 10 9.01 1.83 18.93
N ALA A 11 8.15 1.34 18.04
CA ALA A 11 8.57 0.76 16.77
C ALA A 11 9.20 1.92 15.99
N THR A 12 10.40 2.30 16.43
CA THR A 12 11.32 3.15 15.71
C THR A 12 11.56 2.39 14.43
N TRP A 13 10.86 2.82 13.40
CA TRP A 13 10.86 2.24 12.07
C TRP A 13 12.31 1.91 11.65
N SER A 14 12.55 0.61 11.40
CA SER A 14 13.79 0.07 10.86
C SER A 14 13.57 -0.63 9.52
N GLY A 15 12.38 -0.48 8.94
CA GLY A 15 12.16 -0.76 7.53
C GLY A 15 12.84 0.33 6.73
N THR A 16 13.62 -0.01 5.70
CA THR A 16 14.13 1.00 4.78
C THR A 16 12.97 1.81 4.23
N VAL A 17 13.07 3.15 4.23
CA VAL A 17 12.27 3.97 3.29
C VAL A 17 12.48 3.26 1.95
N PRO A 18 11.45 3.07 1.12
CA PRO A 18 11.70 2.89 -0.29
C PRO A 18 12.39 4.19 -0.74
N SER A 19 13.71 4.24 -0.59
CA SER A 19 14.51 5.29 -1.17
C SER A 19 14.21 5.22 -2.65
N ALA A 20 14.15 6.36 -3.34
CA ALA A 20 13.97 6.41 -4.79
C ALA A 20 14.98 5.53 -5.57
N VAL A 21 15.96 4.96 -4.88
CA VAL A 21 16.93 3.95 -5.30
C VAL A 21 16.51 2.56 -4.77
N ASP A 22 15.36 2.05 -5.23
CA ASP A 22 14.97 0.65 -5.01
C ASP A 22 15.86 -0.25 -5.89
N VAL A 23 16.47 -1.28 -5.30
CA VAL A 23 17.28 -2.28 -6.02
C VAL A 23 16.52 -2.93 -7.17
N ARG A 24 15.19 -3.01 -7.09
CA ARG A 24 14.31 -3.50 -8.18
C ARG A 24 14.26 -2.52 -9.34
N VAL A 25 14.14 -1.22 -9.06
CA VAL A 25 14.20 -0.16 -10.07
C VAL A 25 15.58 -0.10 -10.69
N ILE A 26 16.65 -0.21 -9.88
CA ILE A 26 18.03 -0.35 -10.36
C ILE A 26 18.15 -1.58 -11.25
N GLY A 27 17.58 -2.72 -10.86
CA GLY A 27 17.59 -3.96 -11.64
C GLY A 27 16.93 -3.77 -13.00
N VAL A 28 15.76 -3.14 -13.07
CA VAL A 28 15.07 -2.83 -14.33
C VAL A 28 15.90 -1.87 -15.18
N VAL A 29 16.46 -0.80 -14.58
CA VAL A 29 17.33 0.16 -15.29
C VAL A 29 18.58 -0.53 -15.83
N VAL A 30 19.23 -1.40 -15.04
CA VAL A 30 20.42 -2.16 -15.43
C VAL A 30 20.10 -3.17 -16.53
N VAL A 31 18.98 -3.90 -16.43
CA VAL A 31 18.53 -4.82 -17.50
C VAL A 31 18.22 -4.04 -18.77
N THR A 32 17.54 -2.90 -18.67
CA THR A 32 17.21 -2.05 -19.82
C THR A 32 18.47 -1.45 -20.43
N ALA A 33 19.44 -1.02 -19.62
CA ALA A 33 20.73 -0.50 -20.08
C ALA A 33 21.62 -1.58 -20.70
N ALA A 34 21.63 -2.79 -20.15
CA ALA A 34 22.33 -3.95 -20.71
C ALA A 34 21.70 -4.42 -22.02
N LEU A 35 20.36 -4.42 -22.09
CA LEU A 35 19.60 -4.73 -23.29
C LEU A 35 19.74 -3.60 -24.33
N ALA A 36 19.91 -2.35 -23.89
CA ALA A 36 20.27 -1.22 -24.75
C ALA A 36 21.72 -1.31 -25.27
N ALA A 37 22.64 -1.77 -24.44
CA ALA A 37 24.03 -2.02 -24.84
C ALA A 37 24.15 -3.21 -25.81
N SER A 38 23.27 -4.21 -25.70
CA SER A 38 23.22 -5.34 -26.65
C SER A 38 22.64 -4.98 -28.03
N ILE A 39 22.04 -3.79 -28.18
CA ILE A 39 21.59 -3.19 -29.46
C ILE A 39 22.77 -2.85 -30.37
N ASN A 40 24.02 -2.82 -29.87
CA ASN A 40 25.20 -2.49 -30.69
C ASN A 40 25.58 -3.58 -31.73
N VAL A 41 24.66 -4.47 -32.09
CA VAL A 41 24.78 -5.45 -33.17
C VAL A 41 24.03 -4.91 -34.40
N PRO A 42 24.67 -4.79 -35.57
CA PRO A 42 24.07 -4.17 -36.74
C PRO A 42 22.87 -5.02 -37.19
N TYR A 43 21.72 -4.37 -37.32
CA TYR A 43 20.42 -4.91 -37.76
C TYR A 43 19.63 -5.71 -36.70
N GLY A 44 18.81 -5.00 -35.90
CA GLY A 44 17.73 -5.61 -35.10
C GLY A 44 17.55 -5.07 -33.68
N GLY A 45 18.52 -4.29 -33.17
CA GLY A 45 18.49 -3.86 -31.77
C GLY A 45 17.34 -2.91 -31.42
N LEU A 46 17.02 -1.94 -32.27
CA LEU A 46 15.96 -0.95 -31.99
C LEU A 46 14.55 -1.58 -31.87
N PRO A 47 14.11 -2.45 -32.81
CA PRO A 47 12.82 -3.14 -32.64
C PRO A 47 12.81 -4.10 -31.44
N MET A 48 13.92 -4.78 -31.15
CA MET A 48 14.02 -5.63 -29.95
C MET A 48 13.96 -4.83 -28.65
N ALA A 49 14.62 -3.67 -28.60
CA ALA A 49 14.57 -2.77 -27.45
C ALA A 49 13.18 -2.17 -27.25
N ALA A 50 12.51 -1.78 -28.34
CA ALA A 50 11.12 -1.34 -28.29
C ALA A 50 10.20 -2.46 -27.77
N ALA A 51 10.37 -3.69 -28.24
CA ALA A 51 9.60 -4.84 -27.76
C ALA A 51 9.84 -5.11 -26.26
N ALA A 52 11.10 -5.10 -25.81
CA ALA A 52 11.45 -5.28 -24.41
C ALA A 52 10.89 -4.16 -23.53
N PHE A 53 10.99 -2.90 -23.97
CA PHE A 53 10.40 -1.75 -23.27
C PHE A 53 8.89 -1.90 -23.14
N VAL A 54 8.18 -2.22 -24.22
CA VAL A 54 6.72 -2.42 -24.18
C VAL A 54 6.34 -3.56 -23.25
N LEU A 55 7.09 -4.66 -23.25
CA LEU A 55 6.82 -5.80 -22.39
C LEU A 55 7.05 -5.46 -20.91
N LEU A 56 8.15 -4.77 -20.58
CA LEU A 56 8.47 -4.37 -19.22
C LEU A 56 7.52 -3.28 -18.70
N ALA A 57 7.27 -2.24 -19.50
CA ALA A 57 6.35 -1.16 -19.15
C ALA A 57 4.91 -1.70 -19.03
N GLY A 58 4.46 -2.51 -19.99
CA GLY A 58 3.15 -3.13 -19.97
C GLY A 58 2.97 -4.08 -18.79
N GLY A 59 3.96 -4.91 -18.49
CA GLY A 59 3.96 -5.78 -17.30
C GLY A 59 3.92 -4.98 -15.99
N GLY A 60 4.72 -3.91 -15.89
CA GLY A 60 4.70 -3.01 -14.74
C GLY A 60 3.33 -2.37 -14.51
N ILE A 61 2.72 -1.84 -15.57
CA ILE A 61 1.37 -1.26 -15.53
C ILE A 61 0.34 -2.31 -15.11
N ALA A 62 0.38 -3.51 -15.69
CA ALA A 62 -0.56 -4.57 -15.35
C ALA A 62 -0.45 -4.98 -13.86
N CYS A 63 0.77 -5.17 -13.35
CA CYS A 63 1.00 -5.48 -11.94
C CYS A 63 0.54 -4.35 -11.01
N HIS A 64 0.67 -3.09 -11.44
CA HIS A 64 0.19 -1.94 -10.68
C HIS A 64 -1.34 -1.91 -10.57
N LEU A 65 -2.04 -2.06 -11.71
CA LEU A 65 -3.51 -2.09 -11.74
C LEU A 65 -4.10 -3.24 -10.93
N LEU A 66 -3.44 -4.41 -10.94
CA LEU A 66 -3.83 -5.54 -10.09
C LEU A 66 -3.64 -5.23 -8.60
N GLY A 67 -2.54 -4.57 -8.24
CA GLY A 67 -2.29 -4.12 -6.87
C GLY A 67 -3.33 -3.09 -6.40
N GLU A 68 -3.67 -2.14 -7.27
CA GLU A 68 -4.69 -1.13 -6.99
C GLU A 68 -6.05 -1.76 -6.76
N ARG A 69 -6.46 -2.69 -7.63
CA ARG A 69 -7.72 -3.42 -7.50
C ARG A 69 -7.78 -4.20 -6.19
N LYS A 70 -6.66 -4.79 -5.77
CA LYS A 70 -6.58 -5.52 -4.51
C LYS A 70 -6.73 -4.60 -3.31
N LEU A 71 -5.98 -3.51 -3.25
CA LEU A 71 -6.08 -2.54 -2.16
C LEU A 71 -7.46 -1.89 -2.09
N ARG A 72 -8.09 -1.65 -3.25
CA ARG A 72 -9.48 -1.19 -3.33
C ARG A 72 -10.43 -2.20 -2.69
N GLY A 73 -10.33 -3.47 -3.06
CA GLY A 73 -11.18 -4.52 -2.48
C GLY A 73 -11.05 -4.58 -0.96
N ILE A 74 -9.82 -4.56 -0.45
CA ILE A 74 -9.55 -4.53 1.01
C ILE A 74 -10.17 -3.28 1.65
N THR A 75 -10.01 -2.12 1.03
CA THR A 75 -10.56 -0.86 1.56
C THR A 75 -12.09 -0.88 1.61
N ASP A 76 -12.73 -1.32 0.52
CA ASP A 76 -14.19 -1.44 0.43
C ASP A 76 -14.70 -2.40 1.52
N GLU A 77 -14.00 -3.52 1.71
CA GLU A 77 -14.30 -4.54 2.73
C GLU A 77 -14.13 -4.07 4.18
N LEU A 78 -13.13 -3.23 4.46
CA LEU A 78 -12.94 -2.60 5.77
C LEU A 78 -14.06 -1.61 6.08
N VAL A 79 -14.35 -0.72 5.13
CA VAL A 79 -15.39 0.32 5.25
C VAL A 79 -16.76 -0.32 5.46
N GLU A 80 -17.08 -1.37 4.70
CA GLU A 80 -18.34 -2.12 4.85
C GLU A 80 -18.50 -2.69 6.26
N ARG A 81 -17.45 -3.32 6.80
CA ARG A 81 -17.46 -3.93 8.13
C ARG A 81 -17.54 -2.89 9.25
N TRP A 82 -16.82 -1.77 9.13
CA TRP A 82 -16.91 -0.68 10.10
C TRP A 82 -18.30 -0.06 10.13
N ASN A 83 -18.90 0.18 8.97
CA ASN A 83 -20.28 0.67 8.88
C ASN A 83 -21.27 -0.33 9.50
N ALA A 84 -21.10 -1.64 9.23
CA ALA A 84 -21.92 -2.69 9.82
C ALA A 84 -21.76 -2.79 11.35
N ALA A 85 -20.58 -2.47 11.89
CA ALA A 85 -20.29 -2.43 13.32
C ALA A 85 -20.83 -1.16 14.03
N GLY A 86 -21.31 -0.17 13.26
CA GLY A 86 -21.86 1.09 13.78
C GLY A 86 -20.95 2.30 13.64
N GLY A 87 -19.84 2.19 12.91
CA GLY A 87 -18.93 3.31 12.62
C GLY A 87 -19.57 4.30 11.64
N GLU A 88 -19.58 5.58 12.01
CA GLU A 88 -20.13 6.63 11.16
C GLU A 88 -19.10 7.06 10.11
N ILE A 89 -19.44 6.85 8.83
CA ILE A 89 -18.58 7.15 7.68
C ILE A 89 -19.32 8.12 6.76
N ASP A 90 -18.83 9.34 6.66
CA ASP A 90 -19.44 10.41 5.87
C ASP A 90 -19.18 10.22 4.37
N ALA A 91 -17.92 9.90 4.02
CA ALA A 91 -17.49 9.77 2.65
C ALA A 91 -16.18 8.99 2.53
N VAL A 92 -15.97 8.34 1.39
CA VAL A 92 -14.67 7.76 1.02
C VAL A 92 -14.19 8.45 -0.25
N THR A 93 -13.05 9.12 -0.18
CA THR A 93 -12.44 9.83 -1.31
C THR A 93 -11.14 9.18 -1.69
N ARG A 94 -10.91 9.01 -2.99
CA ARG A 94 -9.63 8.47 -3.49
C ARG A 94 -8.65 9.61 -3.75
N SER A 95 -7.42 9.45 -3.27
CA SER A 95 -6.27 10.27 -3.61
C SER A 95 -5.24 9.40 -4.36
N SER A 96 -4.75 9.91 -5.49
CA SER A 96 -3.64 9.29 -6.22
C SER A 96 -2.51 10.31 -6.31
N SER A 97 -1.47 10.13 -5.49
CA SER A 97 -0.24 10.91 -5.60
C SER A 97 0.92 10.00 -5.99
N GLY A 98 1.44 10.18 -7.22
CA GLY A 98 2.50 9.34 -7.75
C GLY A 98 2.10 7.86 -7.84
N MET A 99 2.94 6.97 -7.31
CA MET A 99 2.67 5.51 -7.29
C MET A 99 1.86 5.05 -6.07
N ARG A 100 1.55 5.95 -5.12
CA ARG A 100 0.82 5.61 -3.90
C ARG A 100 -0.68 5.75 -4.19
N THR A 101 -1.41 4.67 -3.97
CA THR A 101 -2.87 4.72 -3.97
C THR A 101 -3.34 4.90 -2.55
N GLU A 102 -4.19 5.90 -2.32
CA GLU A 102 -4.74 6.22 -1.02
C GLU A 102 -6.25 6.45 -1.13
N TRP A 103 -6.96 6.06 -0.08
CA TRP A 103 -8.35 6.29 0.18
C TRP A 103 -8.44 6.99 1.53
N ARG A 104 -9.17 8.08 1.55
CA ARG A 104 -9.43 8.91 2.71
C ARG A 104 -10.87 8.66 3.12
N VAL A 105 -11.05 7.99 4.24
CA VAL A 105 -12.33 7.72 4.87
C VAL A 105 -12.59 8.85 5.85
N HIS A 106 -13.63 9.63 5.57
CA HIS A 106 -14.06 10.75 6.40
C HIS A 106 -15.04 10.23 7.44
N THR A 107 -14.74 10.50 8.70
CA THR A 107 -15.60 10.24 9.84
C THR A 107 -15.85 11.56 10.59
N PRO A 108 -16.88 11.65 11.45
CA PRO A 108 -17.12 12.83 12.25
C PRO A 108 -15.94 13.23 13.17
N GLU A 109 -15.10 12.25 13.51
CA GLU A 109 -13.97 12.36 14.44
C GLU A 109 -12.64 12.68 13.73
N GLY A 110 -12.60 12.61 12.39
CA GLY A 110 -11.41 12.89 11.60
C GLY A 110 -11.31 12.08 10.31
N GLU A 111 -10.10 12.06 9.74
CA GLU A 111 -9.80 11.38 8.48
C GLU A 111 -8.92 10.15 8.72
N ILE A 112 -9.37 8.98 8.26
CA ILE A 112 -8.58 7.74 8.23
C ILE A 112 -7.99 7.60 6.83
N VAL A 113 -6.68 7.42 6.72
CA VAL A 113 -5.99 7.24 5.45
C VAL A 113 -5.64 5.77 5.27
N ILE A 114 -6.31 5.11 4.33
CA ILE A 114 -6.03 3.74 3.92
C ILE A 114 -5.29 3.80 2.59
N GLY A 115 -4.10 3.26 2.47
CA GLY A 115 -3.38 3.27 1.21
C GLY A 115 -2.29 2.21 1.15
N GLY A 116 -1.27 2.49 0.34
CA GLY A 116 -0.04 1.72 0.34
C GLY A 116 0.52 1.45 -1.05
N LEU A 117 1.29 0.37 -1.16
CA LEU A 117 2.00 0.02 -2.37
C LEU A 117 1.12 -0.88 -3.24
N ALA A 118 0.64 -0.33 -4.35
CA ALA A 118 -0.16 -1.05 -5.33
C ALA A 118 0.73 -1.78 -6.35
N LEU A 119 1.51 -2.79 -5.94
CA LEU A 119 2.35 -3.55 -6.88
C LEU A 119 2.37 -5.04 -6.54
N VAL A 120 1.69 -5.87 -7.33
CA VAL A 120 1.70 -7.33 -7.14
C VAL A 120 3.05 -7.92 -7.54
N PRO A 121 3.58 -8.93 -6.80
CA PRO A 121 3.01 -9.58 -5.61
C PRO A 121 3.43 -8.94 -4.27
N ILE A 122 4.10 -7.79 -4.29
CA ILE A 122 4.59 -7.11 -3.08
C ILE A 122 3.64 -6.02 -2.58
N ALA A 123 2.34 -6.18 -2.85
CA ALA A 123 1.37 -5.15 -2.50
C ALA A 123 1.30 -5.01 -0.98
N ARG A 124 1.23 -3.76 -0.50
CA ARG A 124 1.17 -3.46 0.95
C ARG A 124 -0.01 -2.56 1.24
N LEU A 125 -0.72 -2.88 2.30
CA LEU A 125 -1.71 -2.03 2.93
C LEU A 125 -1.02 -1.18 4.01
N ALA A 126 -1.38 0.08 4.10
CA ALA A 126 -1.03 0.98 5.19
C ALA A 126 -2.32 1.69 5.64
N VAL A 127 -2.57 1.70 6.94
CA VAL A 127 -3.70 2.41 7.54
C VAL A 127 -3.12 3.43 8.51
N GLU A 128 -3.51 4.69 8.37
CA GLU A 128 -3.06 5.80 9.20
C GLU A 128 -4.27 6.53 9.80
N TRP A 129 -4.23 6.72 11.12
CA TRP A 129 -5.22 7.45 11.90
C TRP A 129 -4.51 8.36 12.89
N ARG A 130 -4.81 9.67 12.86
CA ARG A 130 -4.23 10.68 13.78
C ARG A 130 -2.70 10.67 13.85
N GLY A 131 -2.03 10.35 12.73
CA GLY A 131 -0.57 10.26 12.63
C GLY A 131 0.04 8.98 13.21
N ILE A 132 -0.78 8.04 13.66
CA ILE A 132 -0.37 6.67 13.99
C ILE A 132 -0.72 5.81 12.79
N GLY A 133 0.29 5.10 12.24
CA GLY A 133 0.09 4.25 11.09
C GLY A 133 0.64 2.85 11.29
N ASP A 134 -0.09 1.86 10.79
CA ASP A 134 0.36 0.47 10.67
C ASP A 134 0.38 0.05 9.20
N ALA A 135 1.29 -0.87 8.84
CA ALA A 135 1.46 -1.31 7.47
C ALA A 135 1.82 -2.80 7.35
N MET A 136 1.05 -3.53 6.56
CA MET A 136 1.15 -4.97 6.39
C MET A 136 1.09 -5.40 4.91
N PRO A 137 1.50 -6.63 4.56
CA PRO A 137 1.27 -7.19 3.24
C PRO A 137 -0.23 -7.22 2.91
N ALA A 138 -0.58 -6.86 1.67
CA ALA A 138 -1.99 -6.87 1.24
C ALA A 138 -2.57 -8.28 1.17
N ASP A 139 -1.75 -9.31 0.96
CA ASP A 139 -2.17 -10.72 1.04
C ASP A 139 -2.56 -11.12 2.46
N GLU A 140 -1.81 -10.65 3.46
CA GLU A 140 -2.09 -10.91 4.87
C GLU A 140 -3.36 -10.18 5.31
N ALA A 141 -3.48 -8.90 4.97
CA ALA A 141 -4.67 -8.11 5.23
C ALA A 141 -5.94 -8.72 4.60
N ALA A 142 -5.84 -9.24 3.37
CA ALA A 142 -6.98 -9.87 2.70
C ALA A 142 -7.35 -11.23 3.32
N ALA A 143 -6.36 -11.97 3.84
CA ALA A 143 -6.59 -13.27 4.47
C ALA A 143 -7.23 -13.17 5.86
N ASP A 144 -6.95 -12.08 6.58
CA ASP A 144 -7.41 -11.84 7.96
C ASP A 144 -8.28 -10.57 8.08
N ILE A 145 -9.07 -10.29 7.04
CA ILE A 145 -9.80 -9.02 6.89
C ILE A 145 -10.83 -8.78 8.01
N ASP A 146 -11.45 -9.84 8.53
CA ASP A 146 -12.46 -9.74 9.58
C ASP A 146 -11.82 -9.31 10.91
N HIS A 147 -10.73 -9.95 11.31
CA HIS A 147 -9.99 -9.61 12.52
C HIS A 147 -9.31 -8.24 12.40
N LEU A 148 -8.75 -7.92 11.22
CA LEU A 148 -8.20 -6.59 10.93
C LEU A 148 -9.27 -5.50 11.08
N ALA A 149 -10.46 -5.71 10.51
CA ALA A 149 -11.56 -4.77 10.61
C ALA A 149 -11.98 -4.56 12.07
N GLU A 150 -12.12 -5.63 12.86
CA GLU A 150 -12.48 -5.56 14.28
C GLU A 150 -11.41 -4.80 15.10
N SER A 151 -10.13 -5.15 14.91
CA SER A 151 -9.02 -4.51 15.61
C SER A 151 -8.97 -3.01 15.34
N LEU A 152 -9.03 -2.63 14.06
CA LEU A 152 -9.01 -1.22 13.65
C LEU A 152 -10.28 -0.50 14.10
N TYR A 153 -11.44 -1.15 14.08
CA TYR A 153 -12.68 -0.55 14.55
C TYR A 153 -12.57 -0.16 16.03
N ARG A 154 -12.10 -1.08 16.86
CA ARG A 154 -11.89 -0.84 18.30
C ARG A 154 -10.91 0.29 18.54
N GLU A 155 -9.82 0.32 17.78
CA GLU A 155 -8.80 1.38 17.88
C GLU A 155 -9.34 2.76 17.48
N ILE A 156 -10.09 2.82 16.38
CA ILE A 156 -10.50 4.08 15.75
C ILE A 156 -11.77 4.63 16.41
N PHE A 157 -12.79 3.80 16.62
CA PHE A 157 -14.14 4.24 17.02
C PHE A 157 -14.48 3.97 18.50
N GLU A 158 -13.95 2.90 19.13
CA GLU A 158 -14.35 2.57 20.50
C GLU A 158 -13.60 3.37 21.58
N PHE A 159 -12.30 3.69 21.38
CA PHE A 159 -11.51 4.40 22.39
C PHE A 159 -12.01 5.82 22.71
N GLU A 160 -12.80 6.47 21.83
CA GLU A 160 -13.38 7.79 22.12
C GLU A 160 -14.73 7.74 22.84
N SER A 161 -15.52 6.68 22.64
CA SER A 161 -16.83 6.54 23.30
C SER A 161 -16.77 6.38 24.83
N ALA A 162 -15.56 6.16 25.39
CA ALA A 162 -15.32 5.95 26.81
C ALA A 162 -14.85 7.20 27.58
N THR A 163 -14.81 8.40 26.96
CA THR A 163 -14.38 9.66 27.62
C THR A 163 -15.54 10.65 27.70
#